data_AF-A0A5K1E7V8-F1
#
_entry.id   AF-A0A5K1E7V8-F1
#
_cell.length_a   1.000
_cell.length_b   1.000
_cell.length_c   1.000
_cell.angle_alpha   90.00
_cell.angle_beta   90.00
_cell.angle_gamma   90.00
#
_symmetry.space_group_name_H-M   'P 1'
#
loop_
_entity.id
_entity.type
_entity.pdbx_description
1 polymer ?
#
loop_
_entity_poly.entity_id
_entity_poly.type
_entity_poly.pdbx_seq_one_letter_code
_entity_poly.pdbx_strand_id
1 'polypeptide(L)' 'DDPNLIEKVLDPGYLSHVAGTFRSLHSIIQKFGPWTTAWVGEAGGVFRGGAPDFSDTYADSF' A
#
# COMPACT_ATOMS: atom_id res chain seq x y z
N ASP A 1 10.05 13.25 -8.71
CA ASP A 1 10.56 12.58 -7.50
C ASP A 1 9.98 13.20 -6.25
N ASP A 2 9.57 12.34 -5.32
CA ASP A 2 9.13 12.74 -3.98
C ASP A 2 10.37 12.84 -3.08
N PRO A 3 10.77 14.06 -2.64
CA PRO A 3 12.01 14.24 -1.87
C PRO A 3 11.95 13.57 -0.49
N ASN A 4 10.74 13.29 0.01
CA ASN A 4 10.53 12.70 1.34
C ASN A 4 10.19 11.20 1.26
N LEU A 5 10.49 10.55 0.14
CA LEU A 5 10.14 9.14 -0.09
C LEU A 5 10.71 8.22 1.01
N ILE A 6 11.99 8.37 1.33
CA ILE A 6 12.67 7.56 2.36
C ILE A 6 12.01 7.76 3.73
N GLU A 7 11.71 9.02 4.10
CA GLU A 7 11.08 9.32 5.38
C GLU A 7 9.69 8.69 5.48
N LYS A 8 8.92 8.73 4.40
CA LYS A 8 7.58 8.12 4.33
C LYS A 8 7.60 6.60 4.45
N VAL A 9 8.58 5.94 3.80
CA VAL A 9 8.72 4.47 3.85
C VAL A 9 9.11 4.00 5.25
N LEU A 10 9.91 4.79 5.96
CA LEU A 10 10.34 4.47 7.32
C LEU A 10 9.34 4.92 8.40
N ASP A 11 8.31 5.68 8.05
CA ASP A 11 7.28 6.17 8.97
C ASP A 11 6.13 5.17 9.14
N PRO A 12 6.00 4.49 10.29
CA PRO A 12 4.91 3.55 10.53
C PRO A 12 3.53 4.20 10.52
N GLY A 13 3.44 5.49 10.88
CA GLY A 13 2.20 6.26 10.82
C GLY A 13 1.76 6.46 9.38
N TYR A 14 2.68 6.83 8.49
CA TYR A 14 2.43 6.92 7.06
C TYR A 14 2.00 5.58 6.46
N LEU A 15 2.72 4.49 6.77
CA LEU A 15 2.39 3.15 6.28
C LEU A 15 1.02 2.66 6.77
N SER A 16 0.59 3.06 7.98
CA SER A 16 -0.69 2.67 8.56
C SER A 16 -1.91 3.20 7.79
N HIS A 17 -1.74 4.17 6.90
CA HIS A 17 -2.83 4.69 6.06
C HIS A 17 -3.48 3.63 5.17
N VAL A 18 -2.75 2.57 4.77
CA VAL A 18 -3.29 1.46 3.96
C VAL A 18 -4.49 0.78 4.64
N ALA A 19 -4.54 0.78 5.98
CA ALA A 19 -5.66 0.23 6.72
C ALA A 19 -6.98 0.95 6.41
N GLY A 20 -6.95 2.23 6.04
CA GLY A 20 -8.14 2.98 5.61
C GLY A 20 -8.74 2.42 4.32
N THR A 21 -7.89 2.05 3.36
CA THR A 21 -8.29 1.41 2.10
C THR A 21 -8.95 0.06 2.37
N PHE A 22 -8.34 -0.79 3.20
CA PHE A 22 -8.90 -2.10 3.53
C PHE A 22 -10.20 -2.00 4.34
N ARG A 23 -10.33 -1.03 5.26
CA ARG A 23 -11.59 -0.77 5.98
C ARG A 23 -12.73 -0.38 5.02
N SER A 24 -12.42 0.47 4.04
CA SER A 24 -13.38 0.89 3.01
C SER A 24 -13.81 -0.29 2.14
N LEU A 25 -12.85 -1.10 1.66
CA LEU A 25 -13.13 -2.30 0.89
C LEU A 25 -13.98 -3.31 1.68
N HIS A 26 -13.63 -3.55 2.94
CA HIS A 26 -14.40 -4.43 3.83
C HIS A 26 -15.85 -3.95 3.97
N SER A 27 -16.06 -2.65 4.14
CA SER A 27 -17.41 -2.07 4.24
C SER A 27 -18.23 -2.27 2.96
N ILE A 28 -17.60 -2.17 1.79
CA ILE A 28 -18.25 -2.43 0.49
C ILE A 28 -18.67 -3.90 0.39
N ILE A 29 -17.76 -4.83 0.73
CA ILE A 29 -18.02 -6.28 0.70
C ILE A 29 -19.18 -6.63 1.65
N GLN A 30 -19.15 -6.14 2.89
CA GLN A 30 -20.21 -6.41 3.86
C GLN A 30 -21.58 -5.89 3.37
N LYS A 31 -21.60 -4.75 2.67
CA LYS A 31 -22.85 -4.13 2.21
C LYS A 31 -23.42 -4.78 0.96
N PHE A 32 -22.57 -5.17 0.00
CA PHE A 32 -23.02 -5.52 -1.36
C PHE A 32 -22.73 -6.96 -1.77
N GLY A 33 -21.88 -7.69 -1.04
CA GLY A 33 -21.52 -9.06 -1.39
C GLY A 33 -20.75 -9.78 -0.27
N PRO A 34 -21.37 -10.03 0.90
CA PRO A 34 -20.70 -10.65 2.04
C PRO A 34 -20.20 -12.08 1.78
N TRP A 35 -20.65 -12.72 0.70
CA TRP A 35 -20.18 -14.03 0.22
C TRP A 35 -18.90 -13.96 -0.63
N THR A 36 -18.40 -12.77 -0.93
CA THR A 36 -17.24 -12.58 -1.81
C THR A 36 -15.92 -12.66 -1.02
N THR A 37 -14.85 -13.09 -1.69
CA THR A 37 -13.48 -13.06 -1.16
C THR A 37 -12.68 -11.99 -1.89
N ALA A 38 -11.93 -11.18 -1.16
CA ALA A 38 -11.04 -10.16 -1.72
C ALA A 38 -9.60 -10.65 -1.81
N TRP A 39 -8.92 -10.25 -2.89
CA TRP A 39 -7.51 -10.52 -3.14
C TRP A 39 -6.80 -9.22 -3.53
N VAL A 40 -5.56 -9.06 -3.08
CA VAL A 40 -4.68 -7.98 -3.58
C VAL A 40 -3.97 -8.52 -4.82
N GLY A 41 -4.29 -7.98 -5.99
CA GLY A 41 -3.71 -8.41 -7.27
C GLY A 41 -2.37 -7.77 -7.61
N GLU A 42 -2.05 -6.64 -7.00
CA GLU A 42 -0.80 -5.89 -7.19
C GLU A 42 -0.46 -5.17 -5.89
N ALA A 43 0.82 -5.19 -5.51
CA ALA A 43 1.37 -4.44 -4.39
C ALA A 43 2.82 -4.04 -4.71
N GLY A 44 3.26 -2.91 -4.17
CA GLY A 44 4.60 -2.36 -4.30
C GLY A 44 4.73 -1.10 -3.45
N GLY A 45 5.94 -0.71 -3.04
CA GLY A 45 6.13 0.46 -2.19
C GLY A 45 5.94 1.79 -2.91
N VAL A 46 6.19 1.84 -4.22
CA VAL A 46 6.08 3.06 -5.03
C VAL A 46 5.36 2.80 -6.35
N PHE A 47 4.39 3.65 -6.66
CA PHE A 47 3.58 3.58 -7.89
C PHE A 47 4.39 3.99 -9.14
N ARG A 48 3.84 3.73 -10.34
CA ARG A 48 4.45 4.09 -11.65
C ARG A 48 5.80 3.41 -11.95
N GLY A 49 5.95 2.15 -11.56
CA GLY A 49 7.14 1.36 -11.88
C GLY A 49 8.29 1.52 -10.89
N GLY A 50 8.03 2.09 -9.72
CA GLY A 50 9.00 2.24 -8.64
C GLY A 50 9.66 3.61 -8.59
N ALA A 51 10.62 3.75 -7.68
CA ALA A 51 11.56 4.85 -7.63
C ALA A 51 12.99 4.31 -7.86
N PRO A 52 13.75 4.83 -8.86
CA PRO A 52 15.15 4.48 -9.02
C PRO A 52 15.95 4.70 -7.73
N ASP A 53 16.93 3.84 -7.48
CA ASP A 53 17.78 3.85 -6.28
C ASP A 53 17.04 3.63 -4.94
N PHE A 54 15.76 3.26 -5.00
CA PHE A 54 14.94 2.91 -3.84
C PHE A 54 14.23 1.57 -4.03
N SER A 55 13.45 1.40 -5.09
CA SER A 55 12.60 0.21 -5.31
C SER A 55 13.36 -1.07 -5.61
N ASP A 56 14.65 -0.97 -5.89
CA ASP A 56 15.59 -2.07 -6.07
C ASP A 56 16.44 -2.35 -4.82
N THR A 57 16.14 -1.68 -3.70
CA THR A 57 16.92 -1.77 -2.46
C THR A 57 16.18 -2.56 -1.37
N TYR A 58 16.93 -2.96 -0.33
CA TYR A 58 16.36 -3.60 0.85
C TYR A 58 15.34 -2.73 1.59
N ALA A 59 15.41 -1.39 1.44
CA ALA A 59 14.47 -0.48 2.09
C ALA A 59 13.03 -0.62 1.57
N ASP A 60 12.83 -1.14 0.35
CA ASP A 60 11.51 -1.42 -0.25
C ASP A 60 11.08 -2.90 -0.09
N SER A 61 11.71 -3.63 0.83
CA SER A 61 11.39 -5.05 1.09
C SER A 61 10.15 -5.24 1.98
N PHE A 62 9.50 -6.40 1.83
CA PHE A 62 8.32 -6.85 2.60
C PHE A 62 8.69 -7.88 3.67
#